data_AF-A0A953DSM0-F1
#
_entry.id   AF-A0A953DSM0-F1
#
_cell.length_a   1.000
_cell.length_b   1.000
_cell.length_c   1.000
_cell.angle_alpha   90.00
_cell.angle_beta   90.00
_cell.angle_gamma   90.00
#
_symmetry.space_group_name_H-M   'P 1'
#
loop_
_entity.id
_entity.type
_entity.pdbx_description
1 polymer ?
#
loop_
_entity_poly.entity_id
_entity_poly.type
_entity_poly.pdbx_seq_one_letter_code
_entity_poly.pdbx_strand_id
1 'polypeptide(L)'
;CTVLYIAVSAVATGIVPYRQLDIPDPIAVAADHAGLGWMSSLIKLGAIAGLSSVILVMLLGQSRIFWTMADDGLLPPFVSKVHPKFCTPWITTIVTGIVVAFFAALFTVREAGSLVSIGTLLAFVIVSIGVLVLRIREPKLPRKFKTPAVWFVAPMGAISALYLMVSLPWLTWERLIYWFAIGLVVYFGYGVYNARLAPRRIAGETGWSRTLKIAGVIWIVFGSLGSILWLARYRMDYIPGPLGIVIGAGGFLLAWSLGALLNLIAQVSDHTHARHLMMEEPGNAGKLP
;
A
#
# COMPACT_ATOMS: atom_id res chain seq x y z
N CYS A 1 6.42 -25.67 3.89
CA CYS A 1 5.79 -24.86 4.95
C CYS A 1 4.36 -25.30 5.25
N THR A 2 3.45 -25.35 4.26
CA THR A 2 2.02 -25.69 4.50
C THR A 2 1.81 -26.99 5.28
N VAL A 3 2.44 -28.09 4.85
CA VAL A 3 2.35 -29.38 5.56
C VAL A 3 2.86 -29.29 7.00
N LEU A 4 3.97 -28.57 7.21
CA LEU A 4 4.51 -28.34 8.55
C LEU A 4 3.56 -27.51 9.42
N TYR A 5 2.91 -26.48 8.87
CA TYR A 5 1.92 -25.69 9.62
C TYR A 5 0.71 -26.53 10.03
N ILE A 6 0.23 -27.42 9.16
CA ILE A 6 -0.86 -28.35 9.49
C ILE A 6 -0.43 -29.31 10.60
N ALA A 7 0.76 -29.93 10.44
CA ALA A 7 1.29 -30.87 11.42
C ALA A 7 1.53 -30.21 12.79
N VAL A 8 2.17 -29.05 12.83
CA VAL A 8 2.44 -28.32 14.07
C VAL A 8 1.14 -27.90 14.75
N SER A 9 0.14 -27.42 14.00
CA SER A 9 -1.16 -27.02 14.57
C SER A 9 -1.90 -28.22 15.17
N ALA A 10 -1.92 -29.36 14.47
CA ALA A 10 -2.53 -30.59 14.96
C ALA A 10 -1.84 -31.13 16.23
N VAL A 11 -0.50 -31.10 16.26
CA VAL A 11 0.27 -31.55 17.43
C VAL A 11 0.08 -30.60 18.61
N ALA A 12 0.21 -29.29 18.41
CA ALA A 12 0.10 -28.31 19.48
C ALA A 12 -1.29 -28.32 20.14
N THR A 13 -2.36 -28.38 19.34
CA THR A 13 -3.74 -28.46 19.86
C THR A 13 -4.09 -29.82 20.46
N GLY A 14 -3.38 -30.89 20.09
CA GLY A 14 -3.51 -32.21 20.70
C GLY A 14 -2.86 -32.31 22.08
N ILE A 15 -1.79 -31.54 22.34
CA ILE A 15 -1.04 -31.57 23.61
C ILE A 15 -1.61 -30.57 24.62
N VAL A 16 -1.92 -29.35 24.20
CA VAL A 16 -2.37 -28.28 25.10
C VAL A 16 -3.77 -27.79 24.68
N PRO A 17 -4.73 -27.64 25.61
CA PRO A 17 -6.05 -27.11 25.31
C PRO A 17 -5.98 -25.73 24.65
N TYR A 18 -6.74 -25.52 23.56
CA TYR A 18 -6.67 -24.30 22.73
C TYR A 18 -6.80 -22.97 23.49
N ARG A 19 -7.44 -22.97 24.68
CA ARG A 19 -7.59 -21.78 25.53
C ARG A 19 -6.29 -21.32 26.20
N GLN A 20 -5.31 -22.19 26.31
CA GLN A 20 -4.02 -21.89 26.96
C GLN A 20 -2.92 -21.51 25.95
N LEU A 21 -3.22 -21.52 24.64
CA LEU A 21 -2.26 -21.19 23.58
C LEU A 21 -2.20 -19.69 23.22
N ASP A 22 -3.00 -18.82 23.85
CA ASP A 22 -2.95 -17.37 23.59
C ASP A 22 -1.79 -16.72 24.36
N ILE A 23 -0.58 -17.14 24.02
CA ILE A 23 0.70 -16.70 24.61
C ILE A 23 1.72 -16.41 23.50
N PRO A 24 2.80 -15.66 23.78
CA PRO A 24 3.78 -15.29 22.75
C PRO A 24 4.55 -16.47 22.12
N ASP A 25 4.80 -17.55 22.88
CA ASP A 25 5.61 -18.71 22.47
C ASP A 25 4.85 -20.05 22.63
N PRO A 26 3.72 -20.26 21.93
CA PRO A 26 2.82 -21.39 22.17
C PRO A 26 3.43 -22.76 21.82
N ILE A 27 4.33 -22.80 20.82
CA ILE A 27 5.00 -24.05 20.41
C ILE A 27 6.00 -24.50 21.48
N ALA A 28 6.71 -23.56 22.09
CA ALA A 28 7.69 -23.88 23.13
C ALA A 28 6.98 -24.38 24.40
N VAL A 29 5.89 -23.70 24.79
CA VAL A 29 5.06 -24.12 25.93
C VAL A 29 4.38 -25.47 25.69
N ALA A 30 3.98 -25.77 24.45
CA ALA A 30 3.48 -27.10 24.09
C ALA A 30 4.56 -28.18 24.25
N ALA A 31 5.81 -27.90 23.90
CA ALA A 31 6.94 -28.82 24.11
C ALA A 31 7.26 -29.02 25.60
N ASP A 32 7.16 -27.96 26.41
CA ASP A 32 7.34 -28.04 27.86
C ASP A 32 6.25 -28.89 28.52
N HIS A 33 4.98 -28.71 28.13
CA HIS A 33 3.85 -29.53 28.63
C HIS A 33 3.94 -31.00 28.20
N ALA A 34 4.60 -31.29 27.08
CA ALA A 34 4.86 -32.65 26.62
C ALA A 34 6.00 -33.35 27.40
N GLY A 35 6.62 -32.70 28.40
CA GLY A 35 7.74 -33.24 29.16
C GLY A 35 9.09 -33.15 28.44
N LEU A 36 9.19 -32.37 27.36
CA LEU A 36 10.38 -32.25 26.51
C LEU A 36 11.07 -30.89 26.67
N GLY A 37 11.36 -30.48 27.92
CA GLY A 37 11.91 -29.16 28.22
C GLY A 37 13.25 -28.83 27.54
N TRP A 38 14.09 -29.84 27.27
CA TRP A 38 15.32 -29.65 26.48
C TRP A 38 15.02 -29.22 25.03
N MET A 39 13.91 -29.71 24.47
CA MET A 39 13.48 -29.40 23.11
C MET A 39 12.86 -28.00 23.03
N SER A 40 12.18 -27.53 24.09
CA SER A 40 11.68 -26.14 24.18
C SER A 40 12.81 -25.12 24.05
N SER A 41 13.94 -25.34 24.73
CA SER A 41 15.12 -24.47 24.63
C SER A 41 15.70 -24.42 23.22
N LEU A 42 15.76 -25.58 22.54
CA LEU A 42 16.22 -25.66 21.15
C LEU A 42 15.26 -24.95 20.19
N ILE A 43 13.95 -25.10 20.39
CA ILE A 43 12.92 -24.42 19.59
C ILE A 43 13.02 -22.90 19.76
N LYS A 44 13.22 -22.39 20.99
CA LYS A 44 13.41 -20.96 21.25
C LYS A 44 14.64 -20.40 20.56
N LEU A 45 15.79 -21.10 20.64
CA LEU A 45 17.00 -20.72 19.91
C LEU A 45 16.80 -20.72 18.39
N GLY A 46 16.14 -21.76 17.87
CA GLY A 46 15.79 -21.86 16.46
C GLY A 46 14.85 -20.74 15.99
N ALA A 47 13.87 -20.36 16.83
CA ALA A 47 12.95 -19.27 16.54
C ALA A 47 13.68 -17.92 16.47
N ILE A 48 14.60 -17.63 17.39
CA ILE A 48 15.40 -16.39 17.37
C ILE A 48 16.26 -16.31 16.09
N ALA A 49 16.97 -17.40 15.75
CA ALA A 49 17.78 -17.47 14.54
C ALA A 49 16.93 -17.38 13.26
N GLY A 50 15.76 -18.03 13.23
CA GLY A 50 14.85 -18.01 12.09
C GLY A 50 14.20 -16.65 11.87
N LEU A 51 13.65 -16.05 12.93
CA LEU A 51 12.97 -14.75 12.85
C LEU A 51 13.94 -13.62 12.49
N SER A 52 15.17 -13.63 13.03
CA SER A 52 16.19 -12.66 12.65
C SER A 52 16.55 -12.72 11.16
N SER A 53 16.68 -13.92 10.61
CA SER A 53 16.90 -14.11 9.16
C SER A 53 15.74 -13.55 8.32
N VAL A 54 14.49 -13.82 8.73
CA VAL A 54 13.31 -13.29 8.02
C VAL A 54 13.26 -11.77 8.05
N ILE A 55 13.59 -11.14 9.19
CA ILE A 55 13.63 -9.67 9.32
C ILE A 55 14.65 -9.08 8.34
N LEU A 56 15.84 -9.66 8.23
CA LEU A 56 16.87 -9.21 7.28
C LEU A 56 16.38 -9.28 5.84
N VAL A 57 15.77 -10.41 5.45
CA VAL A 57 15.22 -10.59 4.09
C VAL A 57 14.12 -9.56 3.79
N MET A 58 13.24 -9.29 4.75
CA MET A 58 12.15 -8.32 4.57
C MET A 58 12.66 -6.88 4.44
N LEU A 59 13.64 -6.48 5.26
CA LEU A 59 14.26 -5.16 5.17
C LEU A 59 14.97 -4.93 3.83
N LEU A 60 15.67 -5.96 3.32
CA LEU A 60 16.33 -5.91 2.01
C LEU A 60 15.31 -5.88 0.85
N GLY A 61 14.20 -6.60 0.98
CA GLY A 61 13.11 -6.56 0.00
C GLY A 61 12.49 -5.16 -0.10
N GLN A 62 12.22 -4.54 1.04
CA GLN A 62 11.61 -3.21 1.12
C GLN A 62 12.52 -2.12 0.51
N SER A 63 13.81 -2.12 0.83
CA SER A 63 14.75 -1.12 0.30
C SER A 63 14.90 -1.20 -1.23
N ARG A 64 14.81 -2.41 -1.80
CA ARG A 64 14.83 -2.62 -3.27
C ARG A 64 13.59 -2.09 -3.96
N ILE A 65 12.41 -2.31 -3.38
CA ILE A 65 11.14 -1.79 -3.94
C ILE A 65 11.17 -0.26 -3.97
N PHE A 66 11.62 0.39 -2.89
CA PHE A 66 11.75 1.84 -2.86
C PHE A 66 12.78 2.36 -3.87
N TRP A 67 13.88 1.64 -4.07
CA TRP A 67 14.85 2.00 -5.08
C TRP A 67 14.27 1.93 -6.50
N THR A 68 13.56 0.85 -6.85
CA THR A 68 12.89 0.73 -8.17
C THR A 68 11.81 1.81 -8.36
N MET A 69 11.02 2.12 -7.32
CA MET A 69 10.04 3.21 -7.39
C MET A 69 10.69 4.58 -7.56
N ALA A 70 11.86 4.81 -6.95
CA ALA A 70 12.62 6.05 -7.11
C ALA A 70 13.28 6.14 -8.50
N ASP A 71 13.73 5.01 -9.06
CA ASP A 71 14.26 4.93 -10.43
C ASP A 71 13.19 5.23 -11.49
N ASP A 72 11.97 4.72 -11.28
CA ASP A 72 10.78 5.05 -12.10
C ASP A 72 10.35 6.52 -11.97
N GLY A 73 10.93 7.28 -11.03
CA GLY A 73 10.66 8.70 -10.78
C GLY A 73 9.46 8.97 -9.88
N LEU A 74 8.85 7.93 -9.26
CA LEU A 74 7.71 8.07 -8.35
C LEU A 74 8.10 8.58 -6.95
N LEU A 75 9.39 8.59 -6.60
CA LEU A 75 9.90 9.09 -5.33
C LEU A 75 11.04 10.11 -5.53
N PRO A 76 11.34 10.96 -4.53
CA PRO A 76 12.40 11.94 -4.61
C PRO A 76 13.78 11.34 -4.96
N PRO A 77 14.60 12.00 -5.79
CA PRO A 77 15.85 11.43 -6.31
C PRO A 77 16.92 11.19 -5.23
N PHE A 78 16.79 11.79 -4.04
CA PHE A 78 17.69 11.52 -2.92
C PHE A 78 17.56 10.07 -2.39
N VAL A 79 16.42 9.42 -2.63
CA VAL A 79 16.12 8.02 -2.26
C VAL A 79 16.80 7.04 -3.24
N SER A 80 17.14 7.48 -4.45
CA SER A 80 17.81 6.65 -5.46
C SER A 80 19.34 6.67 -5.37
N LYS A 81 19.94 7.45 -4.44
CA LYS A 81 21.41 7.50 -4.31
C LYS A 81 21.97 6.17 -3.81
N VAL A 82 22.66 5.48 -4.71
CA VAL A 82 23.35 4.22 -4.46
C VAL A 82 24.78 4.46 -3.99
N HIS A 83 25.28 3.63 -3.07
CA HIS A 83 26.68 3.71 -2.63
C HIS A 83 27.64 3.32 -3.78
N PRO A 84 28.66 4.14 -4.11
CA PRO A 84 29.50 3.93 -5.30
C PRO A 84 30.36 2.65 -5.27
N LYS A 85 30.67 2.12 -4.07
CA LYS A 85 31.48 0.89 -3.91
C LYS A 85 30.65 -0.38 -3.71
N PHE A 86 29.45 -0.26 -3.13
CA PHE A 86 28.65 -1.42 -2.72
C PHE A 86 27.41 -1.61 -3.60
N CYS A 87 27.09 -0.65 -4.46
CA CYS A 87 25.91 -0.65 -5.30
C CYS A 87 24.59 -0.90 -4.52
N THR A 88 24.56 -0.53 -3.23
CA THR A 88 23.40 -0.67 -2.35
C THR A 88 22.77 0.69 -1.99
N PRO A 89 21.43 0.76 -1.89
CA PRO A 89 20.72 1.95 -1.45
C PRO A 89 20.80 2.05 0.09
N TRP A 90 21.93 2.57 0.59
CA TRP A 90 22.23 2.63 2.03
C TRP A 90 21.33 3.62 2.78
N ILE A 91 20.98 4.76 2.15
CA ILE A 91 20.10 5.78 2.74
C ILE A 91 18.71 5.21 2.96
N THR A 92 18.14 4.53 1.95
CA THR A 92 16.80 3.95 2.06
C THR A 92 16.75 2.89 3.14
N THR A 93 17.77 2.04 3.22
CA THR A 93 17.87 0.98 4.21
C THR A 93 17.90 1.53 5.65
N ILE A 94 18.67 2.59 5.91
CA ILE A 94 18.73 3.23 7.24
C ILE A 94 17.39 3.88 7.57
N VAL A 95 16.82 4.65 6.64
CA VAL A 95 15.53 5.34 6.86
C VAL A 95 14.42 4.33 7.12
N THR A 96 14.29 3.30 6.30
CA THR A 96 13.28 2.25 6.50
C THR A 96 13.53 1.47 7.78
N GLY A 97 14.78 1.22 8.15
CA GLY A 97 15.13 0.55 9.41
C GLY A 97 14.70 1.36 10.64
N ILE A 98 14.96 2.67 10.66
CA ILE A 98 14.54 3.58 11.74
C ILE A 98 13.02 3.63 11.82
N VAL A 99 12.34 3.77 10.68
CA VAL A 99 10.88 3.78 10.60
C VAL A 99 10.31 2.47 11.13
N VAL A 100 10.80 1.32 10.68
CA VAL A 100 10.36 0.00 11.16
C VAL A 100 10.61 -0.16 12.66
N ALA A 101 11.76 0.29 13.18
CA ALA A 101 12.04 0.25 14.62
C ALA A 101 11.05 1.10 15.43
N PHE A 102 10.72 2.30 14.95
CA PHE A 102 9.72 3.17 15.56
C PHE A 102 8.33 2.52 15.57
N PHE A 103 7.89 1.98 14.42
CA PHE A 103 6.59 1.30 14.32
C PHE A 103 6.55 0.00 15.14
N ALA A 104 7.66 -0.75 15.23
CA ALA A 104 7.76 -1.94 16.06
C ALA A 104 7.64 -1.65 17.57
N ALA A 105 8.04 -0.44 18.01
CA ALA A 105 7.87 -0.01 19.39
C ALA A 105 6.43 0.40 19.74
N LEU A 106 5.64 0.85 18.75
CA LEU A 106 4.28 1.35 18.95
C LEU A 106 3.20 0.28 18.74
N PHE A 107 3.41 -0.65 17.82
CA PHE A 107 2.38 -1.61 17.41
C PHE A 107 2.55 -2.95 18.12
N THR A 108 1.43 -3.51 18.59
CA THR A 108 1.41 -4.90 19.10
C THR A 108 1.53 -5.90 17.96
N VAL A 109 2.03 -7.10 18.26
CA VAL A 109 2.17 -8.20 17.26
C VAL A 109 0.83 -8.51 16.58
N ARG A 110 -0.28 -8.44 17.32
CA ARG A 110 -1.63 -8.69 16.79
C ARG A 110 -2.08 -7.61 15.81
N GLU A 111 -1.84 -6.34 16.13
CA GLU A 111 -2.18 -5.22 15.25
C GLU A 111 -1.29 -5.21 14.00
N ALA A 112 0.03 -5.33 14.17
CA ALA A 112 0.97 -5.41 13.06
C ALA A 112 0.67 -6.59 12.14
N GLY A 113 0.34 -7.75 12.71
CA GLY A 113 -0.08 -8.94 11.96
C GLY A 113 -1.33 -8.66 11.11
N SER A 114 -2.37 -8.06 11.70
CA SER A 114 -3.59 -7.74 10.96
C SER A 114 -3.36 -6.77 9.79
N LEU A 115 -2.48 -5.77 9.99
CA LEU A 115 -2.10 -4.79 8.97
C LEU A 115 -1.32 -5.41 7.81
N VAL A 116 -0.35 -6.28 8.13
CA VAL A 116 0.43 -6.99 7.11
C VAL A 116 -0.45 -7.99 6.36
N SER A 117 -1.34 -8.70 7.05
CA SER A 117 -2.28 -9.64 6.43
C SER A 117 -3.20 -8.94 5.44
N ILE A 118 -3.83 -7.81 5.78
CA ILE A 118 -4.73 -7.12 4.84
C ILE A 118 -3.98 -6.64 3.59
N GLY A 119 -2.76 -6.12 3.76
CA GLY A 119 -1.95 -5.61 2.65
C GLY A 119 -1.47 -6.72 1.72
N THR A 120 -1.02 -7.85 2.28
CA THR A 120 -0.58 -9.01 1.49
C THR A 120 -1.75 -9.71 0.79
N LEU A 121 -2.90 -9.84 1.45
CA LEU A 121 -4.12 -10.36 0.82
C LEU A 121 -4.55 -9.49 -0.36
N LEU A 122 -4.53 -8.16 -0.20
CA LEU A 122 -4.82 -7.24 -1.28
C LEU A 122 -3.83 -7.40 -2.45
N ALA A 123 -2.52 -7.50 -2.17
CA ALA A 123 -1.52 -7.74 -3.19
C ALA A 123 -1.79 -9.06 -3.94
N PHE A 124 -2.19 -10.13 -3.25
CA PHE A 124 -2.58 -11.40 -3.90
C PHE A 124 -3.83 -11.29 -4.76
N VAL A 125 -4.82 -10.49 -4.36
CA VAL A 125 -5.99 -10.20 -5.21
C VAL A 125 -5.55 -9.47 -6.49
N ILE A 126 -4.74 -8.42 -6.36
CA ILE A 126 -4.25 -7.63 -7.50
C ILE A 126 -3.42 -8.50 -8.45
N VAL A 127 -2.50 -9.32 -7.93
CA VAL A 127 -1.67 -10.20 -8.75
C VAL A 127 -2.51 -11.29 -9.44
N SER A 128 -3.45 -11.90 -8.73
CA SER A 128 -4.36 -12.90 -9.31
C SER A 128 -5.17 -12.33 -10.48
N ILE A 129 -5.73 -11.13 -10.32
CA ILE A 129 -6.44 -10.42 -11.40
C ILE A 129 -5.46 -10.00 -12.50
N GLY A 130 -4.27 -9.50 -12.15
CA GLY A 130 -3.25 -9.08 -13.09
C GLY A 130 -2.79 -10.21 -14.02
N VAL A 131 -2.69 -11.44 -13.51
CA VAL A 131 -2.38 -12.63 -14.33
C VAL A 131 -3.49 -12.91 -15.35
N LEU A 132 -4.77 -12.75 -14.98
CA LEU A 132 -5.90 -12.88 -15.91
C LEU A 132 -5.88 -11.79 -16.98
N VAL A 133 -5.67 -10.53 -16.58
CA VAL A 133 -5.60 -9.39 -17.49
C VAL A 133 -4.44 -9.56 -18.48
N LEU A 134 -3.26 -9.98 -18.01
CA LEU A 134 -2.10 -10.24 -18.86
C LEU A 134 -2.35 -11.38 -19.84
N ARG A 135 -3.18 -12.37 -19.46
CA ARG A 135 -3.54 -13.48 -20.35
C ARG A 135 -4.43 -13.03 -21.50
N ILE A 136 -5.29 -12.04 -21.27
CA ILE A 136 -6.20 -11.46 -22.27
C ILE A 136 -5.46 -10.44 -23.15
N ARG A 137 -4.71 -9.52 -22.54
CA ARG A 137 -4.05 -8.40 -23.25
C ARG A 137 -2.84 -8.85 -24.08
N GLU A 138 -2.01 -9.74 -23.54
CA GLU A 138 -0.77 -10.16 -24.20
C GLU A 138 -0.65 -11.69 -24.25
N PRO A 139 -1.46 -12.36 -25.10
CA PRO A 139 -1.47 -13.82 -25.15
C PRO A 139 -0.16 -14.42 -25.68
N LYS A 140 0.54 -13.71 -26.58
CA LYS A 140 1.73 -14.19 -27.32
C LYS A 140 3.06 -14.08 -26.56
N LEU A 141 3.08 -13.51 -25.34
CA LEU A 141 4.31 -13.40 -24.54
C LEU A 141 4.93 -14.80 -24.26
N PRO A 142 6.25 -14.97 -24.45
CA PRO A 142 6.95 -16.20 -24.08
C PRO A 142 6.99 -16.35 -22.56
N ARG A 143 6.31 -17.36 -22.02
CA ARG A 143 6.20 -17.63 -20.58
C ARG A 143 7.00 -18.89 -20.23
N LYS A 144 8.09 -18.74 -19.45
CA LYS A 144 8.92 -19.87 -18.96
C LYS A 144 8.15 -20.80 -18.03
N PHE A 145 7.22 -20.26 -17.25
CA PHE A 145 6.29 -21.00 -16.40
C PHE A 145 4.85 -20.62 -16.76
N LYS A 146 3.96 -21.62 -16.78
CA LYS A 146 2.52 -21.43 -17.03
C LYS A 146 1.76 -22.10 -15.90
N THR A 147 0.89 -21.35 -15.24
CA THR A 147 0.01 -21.91 -14.21
C THR A 147 -0.97 -22.92 -14.85
N PRO A 148 -1.17 -24.09 -14.23
CA PRO A 148 -2.18 -25.04 -14.70
C PRO A 148 -3.56 -24.39 -14.53
N ALA A 149 -4.41 -24.48 -15.57
CA ALA A 149 -5.77 -23.93 -15.57
C ALA A 149 -5.90 -22.50 -15.01
N VAL A 150 -5.19 -21.53 -15.61
CA VAL A 150 -5.15 -20.11 -15.17
C VAL A 150 -6.54 -19.52 -14.91
N TRP A 151 -7.51 -19.86 -15.77
CA TRP A 151 -8.89 -19.40 -15.69
C TRP A 151 -9.64 -19.91 -14.44
N PHE A 152 -9.15 -20.95 -13.78
CA PHE A 152 -9.70 -21.45 -12.52
C PHE A 152 -8.83 -21.02 -11.34
N VAL A 153 -7.52 -21.22 -11.43
CA VAL A 153 -6.59 -20.97 -10.32
C VAL A 153 -6.56 -19.49 -9.93
N ALA A 154 -6.53 -18.57 -10.90
CA ALA A 154 -6.45 -17.15 -10.60
C ALA A 154 -7.74 -16.59 -9.97
N PRO A 155 -8.96 -16.88 -10.47
CA PRO A 155 -10.19 -16.47 -9.78
C PRO A 155 -10.33 -17.10 -8.39
N MET A 156 -10.03 -18.40 -8.24
CA MET A 156 -10.11 -19.07 -6.93
C MET A 156 -9.11 -18.48 -5.92
N GLY A 157 -7.90 -18.10 -6.38
CA GLY A 157 -6.92 -17.37 -5.59
C GLY A 157 -7.42 -16.00 -5.14
N ALA A 158 -8.03 -15.24 -6.06
CA ALA A 158 -8.63 -13.94 -5.73
C ALA A 158 -9.81 -14.08 -4.74
N ILE A 159 -10.70 -15.05 -4.96
CA ILE A 159 -11.87 -15.29 -4.12
C ILE A 159 -11.44 -15.72 -2.71
N SER A 160 -10.48 -16.63 -2.59
CA SER A 160 -9.97 -17.06 -1.27
C SER A 160 -9.28 -15.92 -0.52
N ALA A 161 -8.48 -15.11 -1.21
CA ALA A 161 -7.85 -13.93 -0.59
C ALA A 161 -8.88 -12.89 -0.15
N LEU A 162 -9.91 -12.62 -0.98
CA LEU A 162 -11.01 -11.72 -0.65
C LEU A 162 -11.84 -12.24 0.54
N TYR A 163 -12.12 -13.53 0.57
CA TYR A 163 -12.84 -14.16 1.69
C TYR A 163 -12.10 -13.94 3.02
N LEU A 164 -10.79 -14.19 3.04
CA LEU A 164 -9.97 -13.93 4.22
C LEU A 164 -9.95 -12.44 4.56
N MET A 165 -9.89 -11.56 3.57
CA MET A 165 -9.88 -10.11 3.76
C MET A 165 -11.18 -9.58 4.40
N VAL A 166 -12.34 -10.14 4.03
CA VAL A 166 -13.64 -9.80 4.64
C VAL A 166 -13.75 -10.30 6.09
N SER A 167 -13.03 -11.36 6.45
CA SER A 167 -12.99 -11.90 7.81
C SER A 167 -12.18 -11.02 8.79
N LEU A 168 -11.39 -10.06 8.29
CA LEU A 168 -10.59 -9.17 9.15
C LEU A 168 -11.46 -8.09 9.82
N PRO A 169 -11.08 -7.63 11.03
CA PRO A 169 -11.79 -6.56 11.72
C PRO A 169 -11.91 -5.28 10.89
N TRP A 170 -13.02 -4.56 11.07
CA TRP A 170 -13.29 -3.33 10.33
C TRP A 170 -12.22 -2.25 10.52
N LEU A 171 -11.64 -2.16 11.73
CA LEU A 171 -10.51 -1.27 12.04
C LEU A 171 -9.34 -1.44 11.07
N THR A 172 -9.09 -2.67 10.59
CA THR A 172 -8.01 -2.95 9.65
C THR A 172 -8.30 -2.39 8.25
N TRP A 173 -9.58 -2.39 7.83
CA TRP A 173 -10.03 -1.79 6.58
C TRP A 173 -9.88 -0.26 6.61
N GLU A 174 -10.21 0.39 7.71
CA GLU A 174 -10.04 1.84 7.84
C GLU A 174 -8.56 2.22 7.69
N ARG A 175 -7.66 1.51 8.39
CA ARG A 175 -6.21 1.72 8.30
C ARG A 175 -5.67 1.51 6.88
N LEU A 176 -6.14 0.47 6.17
CA LEU A 176 -5.79 0.23 4.76
C LEU A 176 -6.24 1.39 3.88
N ILE A 177 -7.49 1.84 4.05
CA ILE A 177 -8.09 2.92 3.26
C ILE A 177 -7.31 4.22 3.47
N TYR A 178 -7.00 4.60 4.72
CA TYR A 178 -6.16 5.76 5.01
C TYR A 178 -4.77 5.66 4.37
N TRP A 179 -4.13 4.50 4.45
CA TRP A 179 -2.81 4.29 3.83
C TRP A 179 -2.86 4.41 2.30
N PHE A 180 -3.90 3.84 1.67
CA PHE A 180 -4.13 3.98 0.23
C PHE A 180 -4.37 5.43 -0.17
N ALA A 181 -5.15 6.18 0.60
CA ALA A 181 -5.38 7.60 0.35
C ALA A 181 -4.08 8.40 0.42
N ILE A 182 -3.25 8.18 1.44
CA ILE A 182 -1.92 8.80 1.54
C ILE A 182 -1.06 8.44 0.31
N GLY A 183 -1.02 7.16 -0.08
CA GLY A 183 -0.29 6.71 -1.26
C GLY A 183 -0.78 7.37 -2.56
N LEU A 184 -2.09 7.53 -2.71
CA LEU A 184 -2.72 8.18 -3.85
C LEU A 184 -2.38 9.68 -3.89
N VAL A 185 -2.35 10.33 -2.73
CA VAL A 185 -1.93 11.72 -2.58
C VAL A 185 -0.47 11.92 -2.96
N VAL A 186 0.43 11.03 -2.52
CA VAL A 186 1.85 11.09 -2.93
C VAL A 186 1.98 10.82 -4.44
N TYR A 187 1.20 9.89 -4.98
CA TYR A 187 1.21 9.57 -6.41
C TYR A 187 0.75 10.76 -7.27
N PHE A 188 -0.40 11.39 -6.97
CA PHE A 188 -0.85 12.56 -7.72
C PHE A 188 -0.05 13.83 -7.39
N GLY A 189 0.48 13.94 -6.17
CA GLY A 189 1.30 15.08 -5.74
C GLY A 189 2.66 15.12 -6.40
N TYR A 190 3.33 13.97 -6.52
CA TYR A 190 4.71 13.88 -7.00
C TYR A 190 4.86 12.90 -8.17
N GLY A 191 4.27 11.71 -8.06
CA GLY A 191 4.42 10.61 -9.03
C GLY A 191 3.97 10.95 -10.45
N VAL A 192 2.80 11.55 -10.65
CA VAL A 192 2.26 11.87 -11.99
C VAL A 192 3.15 12.83 -12.78
N TYR A 193 3.80 13.77 -12.09
CA TYR A 193 4.55 14.85 -12.72
C TYR A 193 6.04 14.53 -12.90
N ASN A 194 6.56 13.59 -12.11
CA ASN A 194 7.97 13.23 -12.10
C ASN A 194 8.23 11.79 -12.60
N ALA A 195 7.18 11.00 -12.84
CA ALA A 195 7.30 9.69 -13.48
C ALA A 195 7.87 9.83 -14.89
N ARG A 196 8.94 9.10 -15.16
CA ARG A 196 9.61 9.07 -16.47
C ARG A 196 8.79 8.34 -17.54
N LEU A 197 7.64 7.77 -17.15
CA LEU A 197 6.74 6.97 -17.97
C LEU A 197 5.60 7.79 -18.62
N ALA A 198 5.42 9.07 -18.25
CA ALA A 198 4.40 9.94 -18.82
C ALA A 198 4.97 10.84 -19.96
N PRO A 199 4.28 11.01 -21.10
CA PRO A 199 4.68 11.94 -22.15
C PRO A 199 4.77 13.39 -21.65
N ARG A 200 5.88 14.07 -22.00
CA ARG A 200 6.28 15.48 -21.86
C ARG A 200 5.29 16.46 -21.19
N ARG A 201 5.83 17.23 -20.22
CA ARG A 201 5.33 18.49 -19.65
C ARG A 201 4.30 19.20 -20.55
N ILE A 202 3.11 19.48 -20.00
CA ILE A 202 2.15 20.40 -20.60
C ILE A 202 2.80 21.80 -20.60
N ALA A 203 3.01 22.39 -21.78
CA ALA A 203 3.58 23.73 -21.91
C ALA A 203 2.61 24.77 -21.31
N GLY A 204 3.08 25.56 -20.33
CA GLY A 204 2.29 26.64 -19.69
C GLY A 204 1.96 26.48 -18.19
N GLU A 205 2.26 25.33 -17.57
CA GLU A 205 1.98 25.12 -16.14
C GLU A 205 2.93 25.91 -15.21
N THR A 206 2.36 26.76 -14.36
CA THR A 206 3.07 27.48 -13.28
C THR A 206 3.17 26.66 -12.00
N GLY A 207 4.14 26.98 -11.12
CA GLY A 207 4.29 26.31 -9.83
C GLY A 207 3.04 26.43 -8.94
N TRP A 208 2.31 27.54 -9.05
CA TRP A 208 1.09 27.83 -8.30
C TRP A 208 -0.11 26.97 -8.73
N SER A 209 -0.33 26.82 -10.04
CA SER A 209 -1.40 25.94 -10.55
C SER A 209 -1.16 24.49 -10.16
N ARG A 210 0.10 24.04 -10.14
CA ARG A 210 0.48 22.70 -9.66
C ARG A 210 0.08 22.48 -8.21
N THR A 211 0.39 23.42 -7.31
CA THR A 211 0.00 23.31 -5.90
C THR A 211 -1.52 23.24 -5.75
N LEU A 212 -2.27 23.98 -6.55
CA LEU A 212 -3.74 23.96 -6.54
C LEU A 212 -4.36 22.66 -7.07
N LYS A 213 -3.82 22.07 -8.15
CA LYS A 213 -4.28 20.76 -8.66
C LYS A 213 -4.03 19.66 -7.64
N ILE A 214 -2.84 19.66 -7.03
CA ILE A 214 -2.45 18.71 -5.99
C ILE A 214 -3.34 18.88 -4.77
N ALA A 215 -3.51 20.11 -4.27
CA ALA A 215 -4.40 20.39 -3.14
C ALA A 215 -5.86 19.98 -3.42
N GLY A 216 -6.36 20.22 -4.64
CA GLY A 216 -7.70 19.82 -5.06
C GLY A 216 -7.90 18.30 -5.09
N VAL A 217 -6.95 17.55 -5.65
CA VAL A 217 -7.01 16.08 -5.68
C VAL A 217 -6.87 15.49 -4.28
N ILE A 218 -5.95 16.02 -3.46
CA ILE A 218 -5.80 15.63 -2.05
C ILE A 218 -7.11 15.83 -1.30
N TRP A 219 -7.76 16.98 -1.49
CA TRP A 219 -9.01 17.31 -0.82
C TRP A 219 -10.16 16.39 -1.25
N ILE A 220 -10.27 16.07 -2.55
CA ILE A 220 -11.27 15.12 -3.06
C ILE A 220 -11.04 13.75 -2.46
N VAL A 221 -9.80 13.25 -2.48
CA VAL A 221 -9.47 11.92 -2.00
C VAL A 221 -9.72 11.81 -0.50
N PHE A 222 -9.15 12.71 0.32
CA PHE A 222 -9.33 12.67 1.77
C PHE A 222 -10.76 12.95 2.21
N GLY A 223 -11.44 13.93 1.59
CA GLY A 223 -12.81 14.28 1.93
C GLY A 223 -13.84 13.23 1.50
N SER A 224 -13.63 12.58 0.34
CA SER A 224 -14.47 11.44 -0.07
C SER A 224 -14.25 10.22 0.81
N LEU A 225 -13.01 9.92 1.17
CA LEU A 225 -12.66 8.83 2.10
C LEU A 225 -13.32 9.04 3.46
N GLY A 226 -13.15 10.23 4.04
CA GLY A 226 -13.72 10.58 5.34
C GLY A 226 -15.24 10.47 5.34
N SER A 227 -15.88 10.89 4.24
CA SER A 227 -17.34 10.80 4.08
C SER A 227 -17.83 9.36 3.91
N ILE A 228 -17.07 8.51 3.20
CA ILE A 228 -17.37 7.08 3.03
C ILE A 228 -17.23 6.34 4.37
N LEU A 229 -16.15 6.61 5.13
CA LEU A 229 -15.94 6.06 6.46
C LEU A 229 -17.04 6.49 7.44
N TRP A 230 -17.44 7.75 7.34
CA TRP A 230 -18.52 8.31 8.15
C TRP A 230 -19.88 7.67 7.82
N LEU A 231 -20.20 7.46 6.53
CA LEU A 231 -21.40 6.75 6.09
C LEU A 231 -21.40 5.26 6.46
N ALA A 232 -20.24 4.61 6.43
CA ALA A 232 -20.09 3.19 6.70
C ALA A 232 -20.14 2.85 8.19
N ARG A 233 -19.61 3.72 9.06
CA ARG A 233 -19.45 3.43 10.49
C ARG A 233 -20.20 4.39 11.41
N TYR A 234 -19.97 5.69 11.27
CA TYR A 234 -20.46 6.70 12.23
C TYR A 234 -21.97 7.00 12.08
N ARG A 235 -22.55 6.66 10.91
CA ARG A 235 -23.99 6.78 10.62
C ARG A 235 -24.90 6.20 11.72
N MET A 236 -24.54 5.06 12.30
CA MET A 236 -25.40 4.36 13.25
C MET A 236 -25.01 4.64 14.71
N ASP A 237 -23.74 4.92 14.97
CA ASP A 237 -23.20 5.05 16.34
C ASP A 237 -23.36 6.48 16.93
N TYR A 238 -23.37 7.55 16.10
CA TYR A 238 -23.42 8.94 16.60
C TYR A 238 -24.72 9.70 16.29
N ILE A 239 -25.30 9.56 15.09
CA ILE A 239 -26.54 10.26 14.69
C ILE A 239 -27.43 9.29 13.90
N PRO A 240 -28.23 8.45 14.58
CA PRO A 240 -29.14 7.53 13.90
C PRO A 240 -30.28 8.31 13.21
N GLY A 241 -30.47 8.09 11.91
CA GLY A 241 -31.56 8.67 11.12
C GLY A 241 -31.17 9.15 9.72
N PRO A 242 -32.10 9.76 8.95
CA PRO A 242 -31.82 10.32 7.63
C PRO A 242 -30.82 11.48 7.69
N LEU A 243 -30.76 12.19 8.83
CA LEU A 243 -29.77 13.24 9.09
C LEU A 243 -28.33 12.72 9.02
N GLY A 244 -28.15 11.47 9.45
CA GLY A 244 -26.92 10.72 9.26
C GLY A 244 -26.53 10.74 7.76
N ILE A 245 -27.29 10.05 6.93
CA ILE A 245 -27.01 9.95 5.48
C ILE A 245 -26.79 11.32 4.82
N VAL A 246 -27.53 12.36 5.21
CA VAL A 246 -27.40 13.72 4.69
C VAL A 246 -26.06 14.36 5.04
N ILE A 247 -25.54 14.22 6.27
CA ILE A 247 -24.23 14.78 6.66
C ILE A 247 -23.10 14.09 5.90
N GLY A 248 -23.19 12.76 5.72
CA GLY A 248 -22.19 11.99 4.97
C GLY A 248 -22.20 12.28 3.48
N ALA A 249 -23.39 12.32 2.87
CA ALA A 249 -23.56 12.71 1.47
C ALA A 249 -23.18 14.19 1.25
N GLY A 250 -23.50 15.06 2.20
CA GLY A 250 -23.11 16.47 2.20
C GLY A 250 -21.60 16.66 2.29
N GLY A 251 -20.93 15.93 3.18
CA GLY A 251 -19.46 15.90 3.28
C GLY A 251 -18.80 15.43 1.98
N PHE A 252 -19.37 14.40 1.34
CA PHE A 252 -18.88 13.88 0.06
C PHE A 252 -19.04 14.90 -1.06
N LEU A 253 -20.22 15.54 -1.16
CA LEU A 253 -20.50 16.58 -2.14
C LEU A 253 -19.63 17.83 -1.94
N LEU A 254 -19.38 18.23 -0.70
CA LEU A 254 -18.49 19.34 -0.37
C LEU A 254 -17.03 19.02 -0.74
N ALA A 255 -16.54 17.81 -0.43
CA ALA A 255 -15.20 17.39 -0.81
C ALA A 255 -15.00 17.39 -2.34
N TRP A 256 -16.00 16.89 -3.08
CA TRP A 256 -15.98 16.88 -4.54
C TRP A 256 -16.06 18.29 -5.14
N SER A 257 -16.98 19.13 -4.67
CA SER A 257 -17.15 20.49 -5.20
C SER A 257 -15.94 21.38 -4.92
N LEU A 258 -15.39 21.34 -3.71
CA LEU A 258 -14.25 22.19 -3.34
C LEU A 258 -12.98 21.79 -4.11
N GLY A 259 -12.73 20.49 -4.27
CA GLY A 259 -11.56 20.05 -5.02
C GLY A 259 -11.71 20.20 -6.53
N ALA A 260 -12.93 20.06 -7.07
CA ALA A 260 -13.22 20.41 -8.46
C ALA A 260 -12.99 21.91 -8.70
N LEU A 261 -13.41 22.77 -7.76
CA LEU A 261 -13.18 24.21 -7.82
C LEU A 261 -11.69 24.55 -7.81
N LEU A 262 -10.89 23.94 -6.92
CA LEU A 262 -9.44 24.16 -6.87
C LEU A 262 -8.74 23.75 -8.18
N ASN A 263 -9.16 22.62 -8.76
CA ASN A 263 -8.62 22.15 -10.03
C ASN A 263 -9.03 23.06 -11.21
N LEU A 264 -10.25 23.62 -11.17
CA LEU A 264 -10.77 24.56 -12.17
C LEU A 264 -10.05 25.91 -12.08
N ILE A 265 -9.78 26.42 -10.87
CA ILE A 265 -8.95 27.61 -10.65
C ILE A 265 -7.54 27.39 -11.20
N ALA A 266 -6.98 26.19 -11.00
CA ALA A 266 -5.67 25.87 -11.56
C ALA A 266 -5.67 25.85 -13.09
N GLN A 267 -6.70 25.29 -13.72
CA GLN A 267 -6.85 25.31 -15.18
C GLN A 267 -7.01 26.73 -15.73
N VAL A 268 -7.80 27.58 -15.06
CA VAL A 268 -7.95 28.99 -15.45
C VAL A 268 -6.62 29.73 -15.33
N SER A 269 -5.87 29.51 -14.24
CA SER A 269 -4.55 30.08 -14.02
C SER A 269 -3.56 29.68 -15.13
N ASP A 270 -3.56 28.42 -15.55
CA ASP A 270 -2.71 27.93 -16.65
C ASP A 270 -3.09 28.57 -17.98
N HIS A 271 -4.39 28.70 -18.27
CA HIS A 271 -4.87 29.36 -19.50
C HIS A 271 -4.50 30.85 -19.55
N THR A 272 -4.60 31.56 -18.43
CA THR A 272 -4.17 32.97 -18.36
C THR A 272 -2.68 33.12 -18.57
N HIS A 273 -1.86 32.25 -17.97
CA HIS A 273 -0.41 32.31 -18.13
C HIS A 273 0.04 31.96 -19.56
N ALA A 274 -0.60 30.96 -20.18
CA ALA A 274 -0.33 30.60 -21.57
C ALA A 274 -0.67 31.75 -22.55
N ARG A 275 -1.74 32.52 -22.28
CA ARG A 275 -2.09 33.71 -23.07
C ARG A 275 -1.06 34.83 -22.93
N HIS A 276 -0.53 35.08 -21.74
CA HIS A 276 0.52 36.09 -21.55
C HIS A 276 1.80 35.76 -22.33
N LEU A 277 2.23 34.49 -22.31
CA LEU A 277 3.42 34.04 -23.06
C LEU A 277 3.23 34.18 -24.58
N MET A 278 2.02 33.95 -25.11
CA MET A 278 1.73 34.14 -26.53
C MET A 278 1.67 35.61 -26.97
N MET A 279 1.50 36.55 -26.04
CA MET A 279 1.48 38.00 -26.35
C MET A 279 2.85 38.69 -26.22
N GLU A 280 3.81 38.08 -25.50
CA GLU A 280 5.18 38.59 -25.38
C GLU A 280 6.09 38.16 -26.57
N GLU A 281 5.73 37.14 -27.34
CA GLU A 281 6.46 36.73 -28.56
C GLU A 281 5.69 36.96 -29.89
N PRO A 282 5.42 38.21 -30.32
CA PRO A 282 5.06 38.46 -31.72
C PRO A 282 6.26 38.35 -32.69
N GLY A 283 7.48 38.11 -32.17
CA GLY A 283 8.73 38.20 -32.94
C GLY A 283 9.40 36.89 -33.40
N ASN A 284 8.90 35.71 -33.03
CA ASN A 284 9.57 34.44 -33.36
C ASN A 284 8.62 33.32 -33.82
N ALA A 285 7.63 33.67 -34.65
CA ALA A 285 6.77 32.72 -35.37
C ALA A 285 7.51 31.96 -36.50
N GLY A 286 8.79 31.63 -36.28
CA GLY A 286 9.68 31.09 -37.29
C GLY A 286 10.88 30.37 -36.71
N LYS A 287 10.66 29.43 -35.78
CA LYS A 287 11.54 28.26 -35.53
C LYS A 287 10.97 27.39 -34.41
N LEU A 288 10.15 26.42 -34.79
CA LEU A 288 9.85 25.23 -33.98
C LEU A 288 10.48 24.03 -34.70
N PRO A 289 11.47 23.34 -34.10
CA PRO A 289 11.64 21.89 -34.27
C PRO A 289 10.82 21.10 -33.26
#